data_AF-A0A954WZG2-F1
#
_entry.id   AF-A0A954WZG2-F1
#
_cell.length_a   1.000
_cell.length_b   1.000
_cell.length_c   1.000
_cell.angle_alpha   90.00
_cell.angle_beta   90.00
_cell.angle_gamma   90.00
#
_symmetry.space_group_name_H-M   'P 1'
#
loop_
_entity.id
_entity.type
_entity.pdbx_description
1 polymer ?
#
loop_
_entity_poly.entity_id
_entity_poly.type
_entity_poly.pdbx_seq_one_letter_code
_entity_poly.pdbx_strand_id
1 'polypeptide(L)'
;NRAVRRAPSVATEPQTLEATVETNETPFNAAVTGERAAHVHSGLQRLRELDRDTLVAFYVRGQTLIEMSASFDAPIGTIKRRLHVARQRLAREVEHLVSC
;
A
#
# COMPACT_ATOMS: atom_id res chain seq x y z
N ASN A 1 -45.52 -51.87 10.17
CA ASN A 1 -44.84 -51.49 11.43
C ASN A 1 -43.48 -52.18 11.52
N ARG A 2 -42.42 -51.54 11.04
CA ARG A 2 -41.02 -51.96 11.25
C ARG A 2 -40.24 -50.72 11.68
N ALA A 3 -39.83 -50.70 12.94
CA ALA A 3 -39.21 -49.56 13.60
C ALA A 3 -37.88 -49.18 12.95
N VAL A 4 -37.71 -47.89 12.70
CA VAL A 4 -36.52 -47.24 12.14
C VAL A 4 -35.45 -47.20 13.22
N ARG A 5 -34.34 -47.92 13.05
CA ARG A 5 -33.16 -47.82 13.93
C ARG A 5 -32.32 -46.64 13.46
N ARG A 6 -32.43 -45.49 14.14
CA ARG A 6 -31.62 -44.28 13.88
C ARG A 6 -30.25 -44.48 14.52
N ALA A 7 -29.18 -44.41 13.72
CA ALA A 7 -27.80 -44.43 14.23
C ALA A 7 -27.52 -43.15 15.04
N PRO A 8 -26.66 -43.19 16.08
CA PRO A 8 -26.35 -42.01 16.87
C PRO A 8 -25.58 -41.02 15.99
N SER A 9 -26.10 -39.79 15.88
CA SER A 9 -25.38 -38.68 15.27
C SER A 9 -24.19 -38.36 16.15
N VAL A 10 -22.98 -38.64 15.65
CA VAL A 10 -21.75 -38.13 16.26
C VAL A 10 -21.84 -36.61 16.24
N ALA A 11 -21.87 -36.01 17.43
CA ALA A 11 -21.73 -34.58 17.58
C ALA A 11 -20.30 -34.23 17.19
N THR A 12 -20.13 -33.71 15.97
CA THR A 12 -18.86 -33.09 15.58
C THR A 12 -18.76 -31.79 16.38
N GLU A 13 -17.78 -31.73 17.29
CA GLU A 13 -17.39 -30.51 17.99
C GLU A 13 -17.24 -29.36 16.97
N PRO A 14 -17.69 -28.13 17.27
CA PRO A 14 -17.47 -27.00 16.40
C PRO A 14 -15.96 -26.75 16.36
N GLN A 15 -15.31 -27.20 15.29
CA GLN A 15 -13.98 -26.77 14.95
C GLN A 15 -14.08 -25.25 14.79
N THR A 16 -13.51 -24.52 15.74
CA THR A 16 -13.29 -23.08 15.63
C THR A 16 -12.61 -22.85 14.28
N LEU A 17 -13.32 -22.21 13.36
CA LEU A 17 -12.74 -21.68 12.14
C LEU A 17 -11.63 -20.74 12.61
N GLU A 18 -10.37 -21.18 12.52
CA GLU A 18 -9.25 -20.27 12.54
C GLU A 18 -9.54 -19.21 11.47
N ALA A 19 -9.45 -17.94 11.85
CA ALA A 19 -9.57 -16.82 10.94
C ALA A 19 -8.43 -16.94 9.93
N THR A 20 -8.68 -17.69 8.87
CA THR A 20 -7.82 -17.74 7.70
C THR A 20 -7.86 -16.32 7.15
N VAL A 21 -6.71 -15.65 7.21
CA VAL A 21 -6.52 -14.42 6.46
C VAL A 21 -6.64 -14.83 5.00
N GLU A 22 -7.85 -14.76 4.46
CA GLU A 22 -8.06 -14.89 3.04
C GLU A 22 -7.32 -13.71 2.40
N THR A 23 -6.14 -14.00 1.87
CA THR A 23 -5.47 -13.09 0.95
C THR A 23 -6.43 -12.85 -0.19
N ASN A 24 -7.06 -11.68 -0.20
CA ASN A 24 -7.98 -11.22 -1.25
C ASN A 24 -7.23 -10.92 -2.57
N GLU A 25 -6.18 -11.69 -2.85
CA GLU A 25 -5.32 -11.54 -4.02
C GLU A 25 -5.94 -12.30 -5.18
N THR A 26 -6.98 -11.71 -5.75
CA THR A 26 -7.57 -12.16 -7.01
C THR A 26 -6.77 -11.57 -8.18
N PRO A 27 -6.80 -12.20 -9.38
CA PRO A 27 -6.18 -11.61 -10.57
C PRO A 27 -6.67 -10.18 -10.87
N PHE A 28 -7.94 -9.90 -10.57
CA PHE A 28 -8.52 -8.57 -10.66
C PHE A 28 -7.85 -7.58 -9.70
N ASN A 29 -7.70 -7.95 -8.42
CA ASN A 29 -7.06 -7.09 -7.43
C ASN A 29 -5.57 -6.86 -7.72
N ALA A 30 -4.88 -7.87 -8.26
CA ALA A 30 -3.50 -7.73 -8.73
C ALA A 30 -3.39 -6.73 -9.89
N ALA A 31 -4.31 -6.81 -10.88
CA ALA A 31 -4.36 -5.87 -12.00
C ALA A 31 -4.61 -4.42 -11.54
N VAL A 32 -5.58 -4.20 -10.64
CA VAL A 32 -5.88 -2.87 -10.07
C VAL A 32 -4.70 -2.32 -9.28
N THR A 33 -4.02 -3.17 -8.50
CA THR A 33 -2.81 -2.78 -7.76
C THR A 33 -1.68 -2.37 -8.71
N GLY A 34 -1.47 -3.13 -9.80
CA GLY A 34 -0.49 -2.83 -10.83
C GLY A 34 -0.76 -1.48 -11.51
N GLU A 35 -2.01 -1.21 -11.87
CA GLU A 35 -2.43 0.06 -12.46
C GLU A 35 -2.18 1.24 -11.51
N ARG A 36 -2.58 1.11 -10.24
CA ARG A 36 -2.33 2.13 -9.21
C ARG A 36 -0.84 2.39 -9.03
N ALA A 37 -0.02 1.34 -9.00
CA ALA A 37 1.43 1.47 -8.94
C ALA A 37 1.95 2.22 -10.17
N ALA A 38 1.48 1.89 -11.38
CA ALA A 38 1.86 2.59 -12.61
C ALA A 38 1.51 4.09 -12.56
N HIS A 39 0.35 4.45 -12.02
CA HIS A 39 -0.03 5.86 -11.82
C HIS A 39 0.90 6.58 -10.85
N VAL A 40 1.26 5.96 -9.72
CA VAL A 40 2.21 6.56 -8.76
C VAL A 40 3.59 6.75 -9.39
N HIS A 41 4.10 5.76 -10.13
CA HIS A 41 5.39 5.86 -10.81
C HIS A 41 5.37 6.96 -11.88
N SER A 42 4.29 7.05 -12.66
CA SER A 42 4.11 8.10 -13.65
C SER A 42 4.01 9.49 -13.02
N GLY A 43 3.27 9.61 -11.89
CA GLY A 43 3.19 10.84 -11.12
C GLY A 43 4.56 11.28 -10.58
N LEU A 44 5.35 10.35 -10.06
CA LEU A 44 6.72 10.63 -9.60
C LEU A 44 7.62 11.16 -10.73
N GLN A 45 7.51 10.62 -11.94
CA GLN A 45 8.28 11.07 -13.10
C GLN A 45 7.96 12.52 -13.50
N ARG A 46 6.73 12.99 -13.24
CA ARG A 46 6.27 14.35 -13.56
C ARG A 46 6.65 15.40 -12.50
N LEU A 47 7.08 14.96 -11.32
CA LEU A 47 7.56 15.88 -10.29
C LEU A 47 8.92 16.50 -10.64
N ARG A 48 9.17 17.67 -10.05
CA ARG A 48 10.52 18.25 -10.01
C ARG A 48 11.48 17.28 -9.33
N GLU A 49 12.70 17.22 -9.83
CA GLU A 49 13.74 16.28 -9.38
C GLU A 49 13.91 16.26 -7.87
N LEU A 50 14.04 17.43 -7.23
CA LEU A 50 14.20 17.52 -5.79
C LEU A 50 13.03 16.91 -4.99
N ASP A 51 11.79 17.07 -5.45
CA ASP A 51 10.61 16.49 -4.79
C ASP A 51 10.59 14.98 -4.97
N ARG A 52 10.85 14.50 -6.20
CA ARG A 52 10.94 13.08 -6.51
C ARG A 52 12.02 12.40 -5.68
N ASP A 53 13.22 12.96 -5.66
CA ASP A 53 14.36 12.39 -4.94
C ASP A 53 14.10 12.33 -3.44
N THR A 54 13.45 13.36 -2.89
CA THR A 54 13.05 13.38 -1.47
C THR A 54 12.06 12.26 -1.15
N LEU A 55 11.08 12.00 -2.02
CA LEU A 55 10.11 10.92 -1.83
C LEU A 55 10.75 9.55 -2.00
N VAL A 56 11.60 9.36 -3.02
CA VAL A 56 12.32 8.10 -3.29
C VAL A 56 13.25 7.76 -2.14
N ALA A 57 14.02 8.74 -1.63
CA ALA A 57 14.87 8.59 -0.47
C ALA A 57 14.10 8.03 0.74
N PHE A 58 12.95 8.61 1.06
CA PHE A 58 12.18 8.24 2.24
C PHE A 58 11.39 6.93 2.06
N TYR A 59 10.61 6.80 0.99
CA TYR A 59 9.65 5.69 0.82
C TYR A 59 10.23 4.47 0.12
N VAL A 60 11.20 4.65 -0.79
CA VAL A 60 11.75 3.54 -1.58
C VAL A 60 13.08 3.06 -1.00
N ARG A 61 13.95 4.00 -0.60
CA ARG A 61 15.27 3.68 -0.02
C ARG A 61 15.24 3.55 1.50
N GLY A 62 14.12 3.90 2.16
CA GLY A 62 13.97 3.77 3.60
C GLY A 62 14.86 4.69 4.43
N GLN A 63 15.37 5.79 3.84
CA GLN A 63 16.24 6.72 4.57
C GLN A 63 15.47 7.44 5.68
N THR A 64 16.12 7.58 6.82
CA THR A 64 15.61 8.37 7.95
C THR A 64 15.75 9.87 7.68
N LEU A 65 15.00 10.68 8.43
CA LEU A 65 15.10 12.15 8.32
C LEU A 65 16.49 12.70 8.65
N ILE A 66 17.26 12.02 9.52
CA ILE A 66 18.61 12.42 9.90
C ILE A 66 19.57 12.15 8.73
N GLU A 67 19.52 10.97 8.13
CA GLU A 67 20.33 10.62 6.95
C GLU A 67 20.02 11.55 5.77
N MET A 68 18.74 11.84 5.55
CA MET A 68 18.32 12.81 4.53
C MET A 68 18.78 14.23 4.85
N SER A 69 18.79 14.63 6.13
CA SER A 69 19.28 15.94 6.54
C SER A 69 20.75 16.13 6.15
N ALA A 70 21.55 15.08 6.34
CA ALA A 70 22.95 15.06 5.92
C ALA A 70 23.11 15.02 4.39
N SER A 71 22.37 14.15 3.69
CA SER A 71 22.56 13.95 2.25
C SER A 71 22.04 15.10 1.38
N PHE A 72 20.98 15.78 1.81
CA PHE A 72 20.41 16.94 1.12
C PHE A 72 20.93 18.29 1.64
N ASP A 73 21.88 18.27 2.58
CA ASP A 73 22.45 19.46 3.25
C ASP A 73 21.36 20.45 3.69
N ALA A 74 20.38 19.95 4.45
CA ALA A 74 19.24 20.75 4.89
C ALA A 74 18.75 20.31 6.27
N PRO A 75 18.29 21.24 7.13
CA PRO A 75 17.75 20.89 8.45
C PRO A 75 16.56 19.93 8.35
N ILE A 76 16.38 19.08 9.36
CA ILE A 76 15.27 18.11 9.45
C ILE A 76 13.89 18.78 9.23
N GLY A 77 13.68 19.99 9.76
CA GLY A 77 12.45 20.75 9.54
C GLY A 77 12.18 21.05 8.05
N THR A 78 13.23 21.39 7.31
CA THR A 78 13.18 21.60 5.85
C THR A 78 12.87 20.30 5.12
N ILE A 79 13.48 19.17 5.52
CA ILE A 79 13.18 17.85 4.94
C ILE A 79 11.71 17.47 5.17
N LYS A 80 11.19 17.64 6.39
CA LYS A 80 9.77 17.39 6.71
C LYS A 80 8.84 18.24 5.86
N ARG A 81 9.12 19.55 5.76
CA ARG A 81 8.34 20.47 4.92
C ARG A 81 8.39 20.04 3.45
N ARG A 82 9.56 19.67 2.94
CA ARG A 82 9.75 19.22 1.57
C ARG A 82 8.97 17.95 1.29
N LEU A 83 9.04 16.94 2.15
CA LEU A 83 8.23 15.71 2.06
C LEU A 83 6.72 16.01 2.03
N HIS A 84 6.27 16.94 2.88
CA HIS A 84 4.86 17.33 2.92
C HIS A 84 4.40 17.94 1.60
N VAL A 85 5.14 18.92 1.08
CA VAL A 85 4.83 19.58 -0.20
C VAL A 85 4.94 18.61 -1.37
N ALA A 86 5.98 17.78 -1.40
CA ALA A 86 6.19 16.77 -2.44
C ALA A 86 5.03 15.77 -2.51
N ARG A 87 4.51 15.29 -1.37
CA ARG A 87 3.32 14.44 -1.33
C ARG A 87 2.08 15.12 -1.90
N GLN A 88 1.84 16.37 -1.55
CA GLN A 88 0.70 17.13 -2.10
C GLN A 88 0.81 17.30 -3.61
N ARG A 89 2.02 17.56 -4.12
CA ARG A 89 2.26 17.66 -5.56
C ARG A 89 2.07 16.32 -6.25
N LEU A 90 2.59 15.23 -5.68
CA LEU A 90 2.39 13.89 -6.21
C LEU A 90 0.90 13.54 -6.30
N ALA A 91 0.13 13.85 -5.25
CA ALA A 91 -1.30 13.59 -5.24
C ALA A 91 -2.02 14.28 -6.42
N ARG A 92 -1.67 15.53 -6.73
CA ARG A 92 -2.22 16.25 -7.89
C ARG A 92 -1.83 15.59 -9.22
N GLU A 93 -0.56 15.23 -9.39
CA GLU A 93 -0.11 14.55 -10.61
C GLU A 93 -0.85 13.20 -10.81
N VAL A 94 -1.05 12.43 -9.74
CA VAL A 94 -1.79 11.15 -9.80
C VAL A 94 -3.27 11.39 -10.07
N GLU A 95 -3.89 12.39 -9.44
CA GLU A 95 -5.30 12.75 -9.67
C GLU A 95 -5.56 13.09 -11.15
N HIS A 96 -4.66 13.84 -11.78
CA HIS A 96 -4.74 14.12 -13.22
C HIS A 96 -4.66 12.88 -14.09
N LEU A 97 -3.88 11.86 -13.70
CA LEU A 97 -3.73 10.63 -14.47
C LEU A 97 -4.94 9.70 -14.34
N VAL A 98 -5.61 9.70 -13.18
CA VAL A 98 -6.78 8.83 -12.91
C VAL A 98 -8.09 9.44 -13.42
N SER A 99 -8.11 10.75 -13.67
CA SER A 99 -9.33 11.48 -14.09
C SER A 99 -9.46 11.66 -15.61
N CYS A 100 -8.50 11.18 -16.41
CA CYS A 100 -8.54 11.16 -17.87
C CYS A 100 -9.16 9.86 -18.39
#